data_AF-A0A5C6YAE2-F1
#
_entry.id   AF-A0A5C6YAE2-F1
#
_cell.length_a   1.000
_cell.length_b   1.000
_cell.length_c   1.000
_cell.angle_alpha   90.00
_cell.angle_beta   90.00
_cell.angle_gamma   90.00
#
_symmetry.space_group_name_H-M   'P 1'
#
loop_
_entity.id
_entity.type
_entity.pdbx_description
1 polymer ?
#
loop_
_entity_poly.entity_id
_entity_poly.type
_entity_poly.pdbx_seq_one_letter_code
_entity_poly.pdbx_strand_id
1 'polypeptide(L)'
;MDEIKCLKCGSEKIIKNTTITDFSHGNIEKNLSVYIQKTDRAFFNKSVQGEINAQICGDCGNMDLKVKNPKELWKAYLKSQE
;
A
#
# COMPACT_ATOMS: atom_id res chain seq x y z
N MET A 1 11.30 1.76 22.08
CA MET A 1 10.97 2.09 20.69
C MET A 1 11.34 0.88 19.87
N ASP A 2 10.42 0.32 19.07
CA ASP A 2 10.76 -0.80 18.19
C ASP A 2 11.74 -0.31 17.11
N GLU A 3 12.95 -0.85 17.13
CA GLU A 3 13.95 -0.61 16.08
C GLU A 3 13.53 -1.33 14.80
N ILE A 4 13.24 -0.57 13.75
CA ILE A 4 12.94 -1.13 12.43
C ILE A 4 14.26 -1.42 11.74
N LYS A 5 14.50 -2.68 11.39
CA LYS A 5 15.68 -3.14 10.64
C LYS A 5 15.25 -3.71 9.30
N CYS A 6 16.13 -3.59 8.31
CA CYS A 6 15.91 -4.17 7.00
C CYS A 6 15.86 -5.70 7.13
N LEU A 7 14.75 -6.32 6.72
CA LEU A 7 14.60 -7.78 6.76
C LEU A 7 15.58 -8.50 5.82
N LYS A 8 16.14 -7.77 4.83
CA LYS A 8 17.06 -8.33 3.84
C LYS A 8 18.53 -8.33 4.27
N CYS A 9 19.01 -7.23 4.89
CA CYS A 9 20.43 -7.07 5.23
C CYS A 9 20.70 -6.72 6.72
N GLY A 10 19.67 -6.54 7.54
CA GLY A 10 19.80 -6.20 8.95
C GLY A 10 20.12 -4.73 9.26
N SER A 11 20.29 -3.88 8.25
CA SER A 11 20.59 -2.45 8.44
C SER A 11 19.47 -1.69 9.15
N GLU A 12 19.86 -0.73 9.98
CA GLU A 12 18.98 0.23 10.67
C GLU A 12 18.72 1.50 9.84
N LYS A 13 19.41 1.69 8.72
CA LYS A 13 19.21 2.84 7.84
C LYS A 13 17.93 2.66 7.03
N ILE A 14 16.81 3.03 7.63
CA ILE A 14 15.47 2.88 7.04
C ILE A 14 14.82 4.23 6.80
N ILE A 15 14.55 4.53 5.53
CA ILE A 15 13.67 5.63 5.11
C ILE A 15 12.23 5.13 5.30
N LYS A 16 11.44 5.84 6.11
CA LYS A 16 10.07 5.43 6.48
C LYS A 16 9.03 6.30 5.77
N ASN A 17 7.81 5.75 5.62
CA ASN A 17 6.62 6.47 5.16
C ASN A 17 6.80 7.16 3.79
N THR A 18 7.58 6.55 2.91
CA THR A 18 7.77 7.07 1.55
C THR A 18 6.50 6.85 0.75
N THR A 19 5.99 7.90 0.11
CA THR A 19 4.83 7.79 -0.79
C THR A 19 5.31 7.33 -2.15
N ILE A 20 4.58 6.41 -2.77
CA ILE A 20 4.82 6.01 -4.17
C ILE A 20 3.83 6.78 -5.02
N THR A 21 4.34 7.55 -5.97
CA THR A 21 3.51 8.35 -6.87
C THR A 21 3.62 7.81 -8.29
N ASP A 22 2.49 7.87 -9.00
CA ASP A 22 2.36 7.51 -10.40
C ASP A 22 1.77 8.72 -11.16
N PHE A 23 2.17 8.88 -12.41
CA PHE A 23 1.68 9.94 -13.28
C PHE A 23 0.61 9.36 -14.18
N SER A 24 -0.64 9.67 -13.84
CA SER A 24 -1.80 9.24 -14.63
C SER A 24 -1.99 10.09 -15.89
N HIS A 25 -2.95 9.71 -16.73
CA HIS A 25 -3.27 10.43 -17.96
C HIS A 25 -3.46 11.94 -17.70
N GLY A 26 -2.73 12.78 -18.45
CA GLY A 26 -2.73 14.24 -18.25
C GLY A 26 -1.66 14.76 -17.28
N ASN A 27 -0.63 13.97 -16.94
CA ASN A 27 0.45 14.35 -16.02
C ASN A 27 -0.03 14.72 -14.61
N ILE A 28 -1.15 14.15 -14.18
CA ILE A 28 -1.67 14.35 -12.83
C ILE A 28 -1.02 13.31 -11.92
N GLU A 29 -0.24 13.81 -10.95
CA GLU A 29 0.36 13.01 -9.89
C GLU A 29 -0.73 12.37 -9.01
N LYS A 30 -0.63 11.06 -8.80
CA LYS A 30 -1.51 10.31 -7.91
C LYS A 30 -0.70 9.33 -7.06
N ASN A 31 -1.13 9.13 -5.82
CA ASN A 31 -0.51 8.12 -4.98
C ASN A 31 -0.95 6.72 -5.42
N LEU A 32 0.00 5.80 -5.50
CA LEU A 32 -0.26 4.41 -5.84
C LEU A 32 -1.17 3.78 -4.78
N SER A 33 -2.20 3.07 -5.22
CA SER A 33 -3.23 2.52 -4.35
C SER A 33 -3.66 1.13 -4.80
N VAL A 34 -4.09 0.30 -3.84
CA VAL A 34 -4.77 -0.97 -4.11
C VAL A 34 -6.28 -0.83 -3.92
N TYR A 35 -7.04 -1.66 -4.63
CA TYR A 35 -8.50 -1.64 -4.59
C TYR A 35 -9.05 -3.05 -4.35
N ILE A 36 -10.03 -3.16 -3.45
CA ILE A 36 -10.81 -4.37 -3.24
C ILE A 36 -12.28 -4.05 -3.56
N GLN A 37 -12.86 -4.77 -4.52
CA GLN A 37 -14.27 -4.64 -4.87
C GLN A 37 -15.12 -5.32 -3.79
N LYS A 38 -16.20 -4.67 -3.31
CA LYS A 38 -17.08 -5.26 -2.28
C LYS A 38 -18.20 -6.12 -2.84
N THR A 39 -18.63 -5.90 -4.09
CA THR A 39 -19.77 -6.60 -4.69
C THR A 39 -19.61 -6.70 -6.21
N ASP A 40 -20.08 -7.77 -6.82
CA ASP A 40 -20.15 -7.94 -8.29
C ASP A 40 -21.37 -7.27 -8.94
N ARG A 41 -22.16 -6.49 -8.18
CA ARG A 41 -23.34 -5.82 -8.72
C ARG A 41 -22.92 -4.55 -9.45
N ALA A 42 -23.02 -4.59 -10.78
CA ALA A 42 -22.67 -3.52 -11.72
C ALA A 42 -23.22 -2.10 -11.41
N PHE A 43 -24.21 -1.98 -10.51
CA PHE A 43 -24.84 -0.70 -10.15
C PHE A 43 -24.29 -0.05 -8.87
N PHE A 44 -23.49 -0.75 -8.04
CA PHE A 44 -22.91 -0.19 -6.81
C PHE A 44 -21.41 -0.51 -6.73
N ASN A 45 -20.60 0.29 -7.43
CA ASN A 45 -19.13 0.28 -7.33
C ASN A 45 -18.66 0.81 -5.97
N LYS A 46 -18.93 0.07 -4.89
CA LYS A 46 -18.33 0.32 -3.59
C LYS A 46 -17.03 -0.48 -3.51
N SER A 47 -15.92 0.10 -3.94
CA SER A 47 -14.58 -0.43 -3.63
C SER A 47 -14.06 0.10 -2.30
N VAL A 48 -13.14 -0.61 -1.66
CA VAL A 48 -12.26 -0.05 -0.64
C VAL A 48 -10.91 0.18 -1.28
N GLN A 49 -10.43 1.41 -1.18
CA GLN A 49 -9.11 1.82 -1.63
C GLN A 49 -8.17 1.88 -0.43
N GLY A 50 -6.91 1.49 -0.64
CA GLY A 50 -5.83 1.71 0.30
C GLY A 50 -4.59 2.24 -0.40
N GLU A 51 -4.11 3.39 0.05
CA GLU A 51 -2.87 3.97 -0.44
C GLU A 51 -1.66 3.14 0.04
N ILE A 52 -0.69 2.96 -0.87
CA ILE A 52 0.54 2.23 -0.61
C ILE A 52 1.64 3.21 -0.19
N ASN A 53 2.37 2.85 0.86
CA ASN A 53 3.62 3.49 1.23
C ASN A 53 4.76 2.47 1.21
N ALA A 54 5.98 2.98 1.15
CA ALA A 54 7.21 2.21 1.13
C ALA A 54 8.08 2.52 2.35
N GLN A 55 8.87 1.53 2.73
CA GLN A 55 10.05 1.67 3.56
C GLN A 55 11.26 1.23 2.75
N ILE A 56 12.30 2.06 2.67
CA ILE A 56 13.46 1.82 1.82
C ILE A 56 14.70 1.68 2.71
N CYS A 57 15.44 0.59 2.53
CA CYS A 57 16.74 0.44 3.16
C CYS A 57 17.78 1.29 2.43
N GLY A 58 18.44 2.18 3.17
CA GLY A 58 19.48 3.05 2.63
C GLY A 58 20.80 2.35 2.29
N ASP A 59 21.05 1.15 2.82
CA ASP A 59 22.29 0.40 2.52
C ASP A 59 22.15 -0.56 1.34
N CYS A 60 21.06 -1.34 1.27
CA CYS A 60 20.90 -2.36 0.23
C CYS A 60 19.79 -2.06 -0.79
N GLY A 61 19.03 -0.97 -0.61
CA GLY A 61 17.93 -0.59 -1.50
C GLY A 61 16.67 -1.46 -1.41
N ASN A 62 16.61 -2.45 -0.51
CA ASN A 62 15.40 -3.25 -0.31
C ASN A 62 14.22 -2.35 0.04
N MET A 63 13.07 -2.61 -0.58
CA MET A 63 11.85 -1.85 -0.39
C MET A 63 10.73 -2.74 0.15
N ASP A 64 10.18 -2.37 1.30
CA ASP A 64 9.01 -3.03 1.88
C ASP A 64 7.77 -2.15 1.66
N LEU A 65 6.69 -2.73 1.14
CA LEU A 65 5.44 -2.02 0.84
C LEU A 65 4.39 -2.29 1.92
N LYS A 66 3.65 -1.25 2.31
CA LYS A 66 2.52 -1.36 3.25
C LYS A 66 1.35 -0.53 2.76
N VAL A 67 0.15 -0.96 3.13
CA VAL A 67 -1.09 -0.21 2.88
C VAL A 67 -1.48 0.54 4.15
N LYS A 68 -2.08 1.74 4.00
CA LYS A 68 -2.47 2.56 5.17
C LYS A 68 -3.64 1.97 5.98
N ASN A 69 -4.53 1.20 5.36
CA ASN A 69 -5.76 0.68 5.97
C ASN A 69 -5.93 -0.86 5.82
N PRO A 70 -4.98 -1.69 6.27
CA PRO A 70 -4.99 -3.14 6.03
C PRO A 70 -6.24 -3.85 6.57
N LYS A 71 -6.75 -3.40 7.74
CA LYS A 71 -7.96 -3.98 8.36
C LYS A 71 -9.22 -3.77 7.53
N GLU A 72 -9.34 -2.61 6.87
CA GLU A 72 -10.51 -2.29 6.04
C GLU A 72 -10.47 -3.06 4.73
N LEU A 73 -9.29 -3.14 4.11
CA LEU A 73 -9.06 -3.96 2.92
C LEU A 73 -9.37 -5.43 3.18
N TRP A 74 -8.93 -5.98 4.31
CA TRP A 74 -9.24 -7.36 4.69
C TRP A 74 -10.73 -7.61 4.89
N LYS A 75 -11.44 -6.71 5.59
CA LYS A 75 -12.90 -6.79 5.75
C LYS A 75 -13.62 -6.71 4.40
N ALA A 76 -13.14 -5.88 3.48
CA ALA A 76 -13.70 -5.80 2.13
C ALA A 76 -13.47 -7.08 1.34
N TYR A 77 -12.28 -7.67 1.46
CA TYR A 77 -11.94 -8.93 0.81
C TYR A 77 -12.86 -10.06 1.28
N LEU A 78 -13.03 -10.24 2.58
CA LEU A 78 -13.93 -11.28 3.11
C LEU A 78 -15.36 -11.16 2.56
N LYS A 79 -15.91 -9.94 2.53
CA LYS A 79 -17.25 -9.68 1.96
C LYS A 79 -17.36 -9.94 0.46
N SER A 80 -16.26 -9.81 -0.28
CA SER A 80 -16.24 -10.07 -1.71
C SER A 80 -16.30 -11.55 -2.06
N GLN A 81 -16.05 -12.43 -1.07
CA GLN A 81 -16.05 -13.89 -1.24
C GLN A 81 -17.34 -14.54 -0.74
N GLU A 82 -18.30 -13.76 -0.24
CA GLU A 82 -19.66 -14.19 0.16
C GLU A 82 -20.61 -14.19 -1.05
#